data_AF-A0A078H951-F1
#
_entry.id   AF-A0A078H951-F1
#
_cell.length_a   1.000
_cell.length_b   1.000
_cell.length_c   1.000
_cell.angle_alpha   90.00
_cell.angle_beta   90.00
_cell.angle_gamma   90.00
#
_symmetry.space_group_name_H-M   'P 1'
#
loop_
_entity.id
_entity.type
_entity.pdbx_description
1 polymer ?
#
loop_
_entity_poly.entity_id
_entity_poly.type
_entity_poly.pdbx_seq_one_letter_code
_entity_poly.pdbx_strand_id
1 'polypeptide(L)'
;MISDLPRDMEEEVLSKLPMTSLRRARFTCKRWNNTLSKDWSFTRKYNGEAAKRKESQPIGKLDDAGVDIINVFHCQGLLLCVTKDGTRLIVWNPFTGQTRWIKPRDSYHRCDRYALGYEKKNNYPLKVLRFVDDYYRNLNRRVYKFEIFNLNSSSWKVVDFNPDWIIPYIYPGLSLKGNTYWFAENKVAPGKIGRVFLLCFNFTTESFGPRLRLPFRGRYGDTLTLSSVREEQLAVLFQECAPVYILKVWISSKVGPSAVSWNKVFLSVDMRPLIGFQFHCFAGSFFVDEKNNAVVVIDKTRGLPFTIRNMAYVLGENGYFKSVDLGDFAPMKCWPLVCSYVPSLVKF
;
A
#
# COMPACT_ATOMS: atom_id res chain seq x y z
N MET A 1 -12.70 -26.39 3.79
CA MET A 1 -14.00 -25.76 4.13
C MET A 1 -13.78 -24.26 4.22
N ILE A 2 -14.37 -23.47 3.31
CA ILE A 2 -14.14 -22.01 3.12
C ILE A 2 -15.39 -21.18 3.53
N SER A 3 -16.41 -21.81 4.11
CA SER A 3 -17.80 -21.32 4.11
C SER A 3 -18.26 -20.45 5.29
N ASP A 4 -17.40 -20.07 6.24
CA ASP A 4 -17.89 -19.45 7.51
C ASP A 4 -17.69 -17.93 7.61
N LEU A 5 -17.57 -17.22 6.48
CA LEU A 5 -17.55 -15.74 6.49
C LEU A 5 -19.01 -15.24 6.43
N PRO A 6 -19.39 -14.25 7.26
CA PRO A 6 -20.57 -13.43 7.04
C PRO A 6 -20.60 -12.88 5.60
N ARG A 7 -21.76 -12.96 4.95
CA ARG A 7 -21.92 -12.69 3.51
C ARG A 7 -21.48 -11.28 3.13
N ASP A 8 -21.74 -10.31 3.98
CA ASP A 8 -21.34 -8.92 3.82
C ASP A 8 -19.81 -8.71 3.86
N MET A 9 -19.09 -9.44 4.72
CA MET A 9 -17.63 -9.47 4.68
C MET A 9 -17.09 -10.16 3.41
N GLU A 10 -17.76 -11.21 2.91
CA GLU A 10 -17.39 -11.83 1.62
C GLU A 10 -17.51 -10.83 0.47
N GLU A 11 -18.63 -10.12 0.40
CA GLU A 11 -18.87 -9.08 -0.62
C GLU A 11 -17.84 -7.94 -0.52
N GLU A 12 -17.50 -7.52 0.70
CA GLU A 12 -16.52 -6.45 0.92
C GLU A 12 -15.11 -6.87 0.50
N VAL A 13 -14.66 -8.06 0.92
CA VAL A 13 -13.36 -8.62 0.49
C VAL A 13 -13.32 -8.74 -1.03
N LEU A 14 -14.35 -9.32 -1.65
CA LEU A 14 -14.42 -9.50 -3.10
C LEU A 14 -14.44 -8.15 -3.84
N SER A 15 -15.16 -7.14 -3.33
CA SER A 15 -15.19 -5.80 -3.95
C SER A 15 -13.84 -5.09 -3.99
N LYS A 16 -12.93 -5.43 -3.06
CA LYS A 16 -11.60 -4.83 -2.93
C LYS A 16 -10.51 -5.65 -3.64
N LEU A 17 -10.84 -6.82 -4.18
CA LEU A 17 -9.89 -7.67 -4.91
C LEU A 17 -9.83 -7.30 -6.41
N PRO A 18 -8.67 -7.45 -7.07
CA PRO A 18 -8.56 -7.32 -8.52
C PRO A 18 -9.47 -8.30 -9.29
N MET A 19 -9.95 -7.89 -10.46
CA MET A 19 -10.84 -8.70 -11.30
C MET A 19 -10.27 -10.07 -11.72
N THR A 20 -8.95 -10.21 -11.84
CA THR A 20 -8.29 -11.49 -12.10
C THR A 20 -8.42 -12.45 -10.93
N SER A 21 -8.28 -11.95 -9.70
CA SER A 21 -8.51 -12.71 -8.47
C SER A 21 -9.99 -13.06 -8.32
N LEU A 22 -10.92 -12.18 -8.71
CA LEU A 22 -12.36 -12.45 -8.71
C LEU A 22 -12.76 -13.57 -9.67
N ARG A 23 -12.22 -13.58 -10.89
CA ARG A 23 -12.47 -14.64 -11.88
C ARG A 23 -12.02 -16.01 -11.36
N ARG A 24 -10.91 -16.08 -10.62
CA ARG A 24 -10.42 -17.32 -9.99
C ARG A 24 -11.20 -17.67 -8.73
N ALA A 25 -11.59 -16.69 -7.92
CA ALA A 25 -12.39 -16.88 -6.70
C ALA A 25 -13.71 -17.62 -7.00
N ARG A 26 -14.31 -17.41 -8.18
CA ARG A 26 -15.47 -18.18 -8.68
C ARG A 26 -15.25 -19.70 -8.71
N PHE A 27 -14.02 -20.16 -8.94
CA PHE A 27 -13.69 -21.57 -9.03
C PHE A 27 -13.23 -22.19 -7.70
N THR A 28 -13.06 -21.38 -6.64
CA THR A 28 -12.55 -21.85 -5.34
C THR A 28 -13.63 -22.38 -4.39
N CYS A 29 -14.84 -21.81 -4.43
CA CYS A 29 -15.94 -22.23 -3.55
C CYS A 29 -17.31 -21.94 -4.17
N LYS A 30 -18.23 -22.91 -4.07
CA LYS A 30 -19.62 -22.77 -4.57
C LYS A 30 -20.33 -21.55 -3.98
N ARG A 31 -20.04 -21.18 -2.72
CA ARG A 31 -20.65 -20.01 -2.05
C ARG A 31 -20.20 -18.71 -2.71
N TRP A 32 -18.90 -18.54 -2.95
CA TRP A 32 -18.37 -17.36 -3.64
C TRP A 32 -18.75 -17.34 -5.12
N ASN A 33 -18.83 -18.50 -5.78
CA ASN A 33 -19.41 -18.58 -7.11
C ASN A 33 -20.88 -18.10 -7.11
N ASN A 34 -21.67 -18.49 -6.11
CA ASN A 34 -23.05 -18.02 -5.98
C ASN A 34 -23.11 -16.51 -5.71
N THR A 35 -22.28 -15.94 -4.83
CA THR A 35 -22.20 -14.49 -4.61
C THR A 35 -21.77 -13.73 -5.87
N LEU A 36 -20.82 -14.27 -6.64
CA LEU A 36 -20.26 -13.63 -7.84
C LEU A 36 -21.03 -13.90 -9.15
N SER A 37 -21.94 -14.88 -9.18
CA SER A 37 -22.63 -15.35 -10.40
C SER A 37 -24.16 -15.46 -10.28
N LYS A 38 -24.73 -15.54 -9.08
CA LYS A 38 -26.17 -15.81 -8.87
C LYS A 38 -26.85 -14.83 -7.92
N ASP A 39 -26.10 -14.11 -7.10
CA ASP A 39 -26.65 -13.10 -6.23
C ASP A 39 -26.99 -11.83 -7.02
N TRP A 40 -28.27 -11.65 -7.31
CA TRP A 40 -28.78 -10.49 -8.01
C TRP A 40 -28.51 -9.18 -7.27
N SER A 41 -28.40 -9.20 -5.93
CA SER A 41 -28.14 -7.99 -5.14
C SER A 41 -26.69 -7.53 -5.25
N PHE A 42 -25.72 -8.44 -5.11
CA PHE A 42 -24.31 -8.19 -5.36
C PHE A 42 -24.05 -7.87 -6.83
N THR A 43 -24.63 -8.65 -7.76
CA THR A 43 -24.50 -8.44 -9.21
C THR A 43 -25.11 -7.11 -9.63
N ARG A 44 -26.24 -6.66 -9.04
CA ARG A 44 -26.84 -5.34 -9.31
C ARG A 44 -26.10 -4.19 -8.61
N LYS A 45 -25.48 -4.41 -7.44
CA LYS A 45 -24.63 -3.41 -6.79
C LYS A 45 -23.33 -3.24 -7.58
N TYR A 46 -22.67 -4.34 -7.90
CA TYR A 46 -21.47 -4.40 -8.72
C TYR A 46 -21.72 -3.95 -10.16
N ASN A 47 -22.81 -4.36 -10.82
CA ASN A 47 -23.19 -3.94 -12.19
C ASN A 47 -23.93 -2.62 -12.24
N GLY A 48 -24.58 -2.14 -11.18
CA GLY A 48 -25.10 -0.78 -11.10
C GLY A 48 -23.97 0.23 -10.97
N GLU A 49 -22.92 -0.15 -10.25
CA GLU A 49 -21.63 0.54 -10.29
C GLU A 49 -20.89 0.29 -11.61
N ALA A 50 -20.97 -0.91 -12.21
CA ALA A 50 -20.32 -1.24 -13.48
C ALA A 50 -21.06 -0.83 -14.75
N ALA A 51 -22.32 -0.43 -14.70
CA ALA A 51 -23.05 0.18 -15.81
C ALA A 51 -22.79 1.70 -15.86
N LYS A 52 -22.32 2.28 -14.75
CA LYS A 52 -21.63 3.59 -14.73
C LYS A 52 -20.15 3.49 -15.12
N ARG A 53 -19.58 2.28 -15.14
CA ARG A 53 -18.28 1.96 -15.74
C ARG A 53 -18.53 1.71 -17.23
N LYS A 54 -18.06 2.58 -18.14
CA LYS A 54 -17.75 2.08 -19.49
C LYS A 54 -16.73 0.95 -19.28
N GLU A 55 -16.97 -0.21 -19.91
CA GLU A 55 -16.21 -1.45 -19.74
C GLU A 55 -14.72 -1.20 -19.47
N SER A 56 -14.33 -1.26 -18.20
CA SER A 56 -12.92 -1.22 -17.78
C SER A 56 -12.48 -2.67 -17.66
N GLN A 57 -11.60 -3.06 -18.58
CA GLN A 57 -10.91 -4.34 -18.58
C GLN A 57 -10.16 -4.57 -17.24
N PRO A 58 -9.93 -5.83 -16.85
CA PRO A 58 -9.32 -6.18 -15.56
C PRO A 58 -7.98 -5.50 -15.31
N ILE A 59 -7.72 -5.15 -14.04
CA ILE A 59 -6.43 -4.65 -13.50
C ILE A 59 -5.29 -5.70 -13.60
N GLY A 60 -5.57 -6.87 -14.16
CA GLY A 60 -4.54 -7.81 -14.55
C GLY A 60 -4.11 -7.56 -15.98
N LYS A 61 -3.09 -6.70 -16.08
CA LYS A 61 -2.14 -6.51 -17.18
C LYS A 61 -2.29 -5.21 -17.98
N LEU A 62 -1.20 -4.43 -17.99
CA LEU A 62 -0.80 -3.53 -19.08
C LEU A 62 -0.41 -4.39 -20.31
N ASP A 63 -1.28 -5.31 -20.70
CA ASP A 63 -0.88 -6.59 -21.28
C ASP A 63 -0.50 -6.54 -22.73
N ASP A 64 -1.19 -5.70 -23.48
CA ASP A 64 -0.86 -5.50 -24.87
C ASP A 64 0.57 -4.92 -25.02
N ALA A 65 1.19 -4.46 -23.90
CA ALA A 65 2.56 -3.99 -23.82
C ALA A 65 3.52 -4.87 -22.98
N GLY A 66 3.07 -5.95 -22.33
CA GLY A 66 3.93 -6.89 -21.60
C GLY A 66 4.74 -6.31 -20.42
N VAL A 67 4.17 -5.38 -19.65
CA VAL A 67 4.90 -4.66 -18.57
C VAL A 67 4.61 -5.23 -17.17
N ASP A 68 5.63 -5.84 -16.55
CA ASP A 68 5.59 -6.28 -15.15
C ASP A 68 5.75 -5.10 -14.16
N ILE A 69 4.89 -5.01 -13.15
CA ILE A 69 4.89 -3.96 -12.10
C ILE A 69 5.42 -4.53 -10.77
N ILE A 70 6.23 -3.76 -10.04
CA ILE A 70 6.75 -4.13 -8.71
C ILE A 70 6.17 -3.29 -7.57
N ASN A 71 5.93 -2.00 -7.79
CA ASN A 71 5.37 -1.09 -6.78
C ASN A 71 4.24 -0.26 -7.38
N VAL A 72 3.21 -0.01 -6.56
CA VAL A 72 2.06 0.83 -6.92
C VAL A 72 1.82 1.82 -5.79
N PHE A 73 1.66 3.10 -6.13
CA PHE A 73 1.28 4.16 -5.20
C PHE A 73 -0.02 4.80 -5.67
N HIS A 74 -1.00 4.90 -4.78
CA HIS A 74 -2.31 5.47 -5.10
C HIS A 74 -2.45 6.90 -4.59
N CYS A 75 -2.98 7.81 -5.40
CA CYS A 75 -3.39 9.15 -4.98
C CYS A 75 -4.49 9.70 -5.90
N GLN A 76 -5.62 10.15 -5.34
CA GLN A 76 -6.75 10.76 -6.09
C GLN A 76 -7.24 9.93 -7.30
N GLY A 77 -7.31 8.61 -7.16
CA GLY A 77 -7.71 7.71 -8.23
C GLY A 77 -6.70 7.56 -9.36
N LEU A 78 -5.48 8.04 -9.16
CA LEU A 78 -4.33 7.73 -10.02
C LEU A 78 -3.42 6.72 -9.33
N LEU A 79 -2.80 5.89 -10.16
CA LEU A 79 -1.78 4.91 -9.78
C LEU A 79 -0.44 5.33 -10.38
N LEU A 80 0.57 5.46 -9.54
CA LEU A 80 1.96 5.50 -9.95
C LEU A 80 2.53 4.09 -9.88
N CYS A 81 2.88 3.52 -11.03
CA CYS A 81 3.38 2.17 -11.16
C CYS A 81 4.88 2.19 -11.50
N VAL A 82 5.67 1.39 -10.78
CA VAL A 82 7.08 1.16 -11.05
C VAL A 82 7.22 -0.22 -11.68
N THR A 83 7.97 -0.30 -12.78
CA THR A 83 8.20 -1.58 -13.47
C THR A 83 9.18 -2.47 -12.69
N LYS A 84 9.12 -3.77 -12.94
CA LYS A 84 9.91 -4.78 -12.21
C LYS A 84 11.41 -4.72 -12.44
N ASP A 85 11.84 -4.23 -13.60
CA ASP A 85 13.23 -3.88 -13.88
C ASP A 85 13.69 -2.62 -13.10
N GLY A 86 12.76 -1.87 -12.50
CA GLY A 86 13.03 -0.62 -11.79
C GLY A 86 13.44 0.53 -12.69
N THR A 87 13.28 0.37 -14.02
CA THR A 87 13.81 1.33 -15.01
C THR A 87 12.74 2.19 -15.66
N ARG A 88 11.46 2.02 -15.31
CA ARG A 88 10.38 2.81 -15.91
C ARG A 88 9.30 3.14 -14.89
N LEU A 89 8.64 4.26 -15.13
CA LEU A 89 7.63 4.85 -14.26
C LEU A 89 6.41 5.26 -15.08
N ILE A 90 5.23 4.83 -14.65
CA ILE A 90 3.96 5.06 -15.34
C ILE A 90 2.98 5.70 -14.38
N VAL A 91 2.29 6.74 -14.82
CA VAL A 91 1.06 7.20 -14.18
C VAL A 91 -0.12 6.65 -14.96
N TRP A 92 -1.05 6.02 -14.25
CA TRP A 92 -2.22 5.38 -14.82
C TRP A 92 -3.47 5.85 -14.09
N ASN A 93 -4.52 6.20 -14.84
CA ASN A 93 -5.88 6.31 -14.34
C ASN A 93 -6.65 5.05 -14.79
N PRO A 94 -6.87 4.08 -13.89
CA PRO A 94 -7.65 2.88 -14.20
C PRO A 94 -9.09 3.16 -14.63
N PHE A 95 -9.68 4.27 -14.15
CA PHE A 95 -11.07 4.61 -14.44
C PHE A 95 -11.26 5.14 -15.87
N THR A 96 -10.35 6.00 -16.34
CA THR A 96 -10.41 6.56 -17.71
C THR A 96 -9.60 5.75 -18.72
N GLY A 97 -8.74 4.84 -18.25
CA GLY A 97 -7.76 4.14 -19.07
C GLY A 97 -6.56 4.99 -19.48
N GLN A 98 -6.47 6.25 -19.03
CA GLN A 98 -5.38 7.15 -19.40
C GLN A 98 -4.06 6.68 -18.80
N THR A 99 -3.01 6.58 -19.62
CA THR A 99 -1.66 6.23 -19.17
C THR A 99 -0.65 7.25 -19.64
N ARG A 100 0.43 7.42 -18.87
CA ARG A 100 1.54 8.31 -19.22
C ARG A 100 2.85 7.80 -18.67
N TRP A 101 3.83 7.64 -19.55
CA TRP A 101 5.20 7.32 -19.16
C TRP A 101 5.92 8.58 -18.70
N ILE A 102 6.61 8.47 -17.56
CA ILE A 102 7.53 9.50 -17.09
C ILE A 102 8.93 9.09 -17.56
N LYS A 103 9.62 9.99 -18.26
CA LYS A 103 11.03 9.80 -18.60
C LYS A 103 11.90 10.31 -17.44
N PRO A 104 13.00 9.64 -17.09
CA PRO A 104 13.90 10.16 -16.06
C PRO A 104 14.62 11.40 -16.60
N ARG A 105 15.09 12.27 -15.71
CA ARG A 105 15.96 13.38 -16.10
C ARG A 105 17.32 12.90 -16.62
N ASP A 106 17.93 11.93 -15.93
CA ASP A 106 19.22 11.34 -16.31
C ASP A 106 19.06 9.82 -16.53
N SER A 107 18.78 9.09 -15.44
CA SER A 107 18.53 7.65 -15.46
C SER A 107 17.73 7.26 -14.22
N TYR A 108 17.00 6.15 -14.28
CA TYR A 108 16.40 5.52 -13.12
C TYR A 108 17.40 4.62 -12.40
N HIS A 109 17.17 4.45 -11.10
CA HIS A 109 18.04 3.69 -10.24
C HIS A 109 17.19 2.66 -9.48
N ARG A 110 17.70 1.43 -9.34
CA ARG A 110 16.94 0.32 -8.72
C ARG A 110 16.50 0.58 -7.27
N CYS A 111 17.21 1.46 -6.56
CA CYS A 111 16.90 1.86 -5.19
C CYS A 111 16.08 3.17 -5.12
N ASP A 112 15.59 3.67 -6.26
CA ASP A 112 14.71 4.84 -6.27
C ASP A 112 13.43 4.54 -5.49
N ARG A 113 13.01 5.55 -4.76
CA ARG A 113 11.74 5.59 -4.06
C ARG A 113 10.87 6.65 -4.69
N TYR A 114 9.58 6.39 -4.62
CA TYR A 114 8.59 7.25 -5.24
C TYR A 114 7.51 7.61 -4.25
N ALA A 115 6.93 8.77 -4.48
CA ALA A 115 5.74 9.25 -3.79
C ALA A 115 4.87 9.97 -4.81
N LEU A 116 3.56 9.75 -4.76
CA LEU A 116 2.59 10.47 -5.58
C LEU A 116 1.75 11.36 -4.69
N GLY A 117 1.68 12.65 -4.98
CA GLY A 117 0.82 13.57 -4.24
C GLY A 117 0.44 14.77 -5.07
N TYR A 118 -0.25 15.71 -4.45
CA TYR A 118 -0.70 16.93 -5.11
C TYR A 118 -0.50 18.13 -4.20
N GLU A 119 -0.22 19.26 -4.83
CA GLU A 119 -0.16 20.53 -4.15
C GLU A 119 -1.58 21.07 -3.93
N LYS A 120 -1.86 21.58 -2.72
CA LYS A 120 -3.16 22.13 -2.34
C LYS A 120 -3.33 23.57 -2.85
N LYS A 121 -3.23 23.73 -4.16
CA LYS A 121 -3.53 24.97 -4.90
C LYS A 121 -4.68 24.73 -5.89
N ASN A 122 -5.07 25.77 -6.62
CA ASN A 122 -6.02 25.66 -7.72
C ASN A 122 -5.59 24.52 -8.67
N ASN A 123 -6.55 23.71 -9.10
CA ASN A 123 -6.38 22.56 -9.99
C ASN A 123 -5.53 21.39 -9.45
N TYR A 124 -5.18 21.38 -8.15
CA TYR A 124 -4.50 20.28 -7.46
C TYR A 124 -3.35 19.65 -8.27
N PRO A 125 -2.30 20.42 -8.64
CA PRO A 125 -1.28 19.93 -9.55
C PRO A 125 -0.55 18.72 -8.95
N LEU A 126 -0.59 17.61 -9.69
CA LEU A 126 0.00 16.35 -9.29
C LEU A 126 1.50 16.37 -9.47
N LYS A 127 2.18 15.77 -8.50
CA LYS A 127 3.63 15.72 -8.43
C LYS A 127 4.07 14.32 -8.02
N VAL A 128 5.22 13.92 -8.57
CA VAL A 128 5.92 12.71 -8.14
C VAL A 128 7.22 13.10 -7.49
N LEU A 129 7.39 12.77 -6.22
CA LEU A 129 8.69 12.82 -5.58
C LEU A 129 9.44 11.54 -5.94
N ARG A 130 10.66 11.69 -6.45
CA ARG A 130 11.62 10.61 -6.67
C ARG A 130 12.85 10.88 -5.81
N PHE A 131 13.33 9.88 -5.09
CA PHE A 131 14.55 10.04 -4.32
C PHE A 131 15.31 8.75 -4.07
N VAL A 132 16.60 8.88 -3.86
CA VAL A 132 17.51 7.82 -3.44
C VAL A 132 18.49 8.40 -2.42
N ASP A 133 18.63 7.70 -1.30
CA ASP A 133 19.68 7.94 -0.30
C ASP A 133 20.18 6.56 0.13
N ASP A 134 21.16 6.04 -0.59
CA ASP A 134 21.71 4.70 -0.39
C ASP A 134 23.23 4.72 -0.44
N TYR A 135 23.86 3.85 0.34
CA TYR A 135 25.32 3.73 0.41
C TYR A 135 25.75 2.34 -0.07
N TYR A 136 26.38 2.32 -1.23
CA TYR A 136 26.93 1.12 -1.83
C TYR A 136 28.24 0.75 -1.15
N ARG A 137 28.17 -0.14 -0.15
CA ARG A 137 29.36 -0.64 0.57
C ARG A 137 30.44 -1.16 -0.37
N ASN A 138 30.05 -1.92 -1.40
CA ASN A 138 30.99 -2.53 -2.35
C ASN A 138 31.72 -1.52 -3.24
N LEU A 139 31.12 -0.34 -3.46
CA LEU A 139 31.68 0.72 -4.30
C LEU A 139 32.19 1.91 -3.49
N ASN A 140 32.11 1.84 -2.16
CA ASN A 140 32.37 2.95 -1.23
C ASN A 140 31.72 4.27 -1.68
N ARG A 141 30.51 4.20 -2.26
CA ARG A 141 29.85 5.33 -2.92
C ARG A 141 28.44 5.53 -2.39
N ARG A 142 28.15 6.77 -1.95
CA ARG A 142 26.78 7.19 -1.65
C ARG A 142 26.10 7.67 -2.92
N VAL A 143 24.89 7.16 -3.17
CA VAL A 143 24.00 7.69 -4.21
C VAL A 143 22.92 8.49 -3.47
N TYR A 144 22.92 9.79 -3.72
CA TYR A 144 22.07 10.76 -3.04
C TYR A 144 21.42 11.67 -4.07
N LYS A 145 20.09 11.66 -4.18
CA LYS A 145 19.35 12.48 -5.13
C LYS A 145 17.89 12.64 -4.70
N PHE A 146 17.36 13.85 -4.82
CA PHE A 146 15.93 14.12 -4.68
C PHE A 146 15.44 14.98 -5.85
N GLU A 147 14.34 14.56 -6.47
CA GLU A 147 13.77 15.21 -7.64
C GLU A 147 12.24 15.19 -7.54
N ILE A 148 11.61 16.24 -8.01
CA ILE A 148 10.15 16.36 -8.10
C ILE A 148 9.78 16.50 -9.56
N PHE A 149 8.93 15.60 -10.04
CA PHE A 149 8.31 15.69 -11.36
C PHE A 149 6.94 16.32 -11.23
N ASN A 150 6.67 17.37 -12.00
CA ASN A 150 5.35 17.96 -12.11
C ASN A 150 4.63 17.38 -13.33
N LEU A 151 3.47 16.73 -13.10
CA LEU A 151 2.73 16.08 -14.19
C LEU A 151 2.22 17.13 -15.20
N ASN A 152 1.66 18.24 -14.71
CA ASN A 152 1.04 19.24 -15.56
C ASN A 152 2.05 19.90 -16.51
N SER A 153 3.24 20.25 -16.01
CA SER A 153 4.29 20.88 -16.83
C SER A 153 5.27 19.90 -17.46
N SER A 154 5.16 18.60 -17.19
CA SER A 154 6.05 17.57 -17.74
C SER A 154 7.53 17.79 -17.42
N SER A 155 7.84 18.41 -16.29
CA SER A 155 9.20 18.87 -15.97
C SER A 155 9.71 18.34 -14.64
N TRP A 156 11.01 18.14 -14.58
CA TRP A 156 11.74 17.75 -13.37
C TRP A 156 12.36 18.97 -12.71
N LYS A 157 12.29 19.01 -11.39
CA LYS A 157 13.00 19.94 -10.52
C LYS A 157 13.87 19.16 -9.55
N VAL A 158 15.14 19.54 -9.43
CA VAL A 158 16.03 19.00 -8.38
C VAL A 158 15.74 19.74 -7.08
N VAL A 159 15.66 19.00 -6.00
CA VAL A 159 15.56 19.56 -4.65
C VAL A 159 16.67 18.97 -3.81
N ASP A 160 17.22 19.76 -2.91
CA ASP A 160 18.28 19.31 -2.02
C ASP A 160 17.79 19.29 -0.58
N PHE A 161 18.14 18.23 0.12
CA PHE A 161 17.83 18.04 1.52
C PHE A 161 19.10 17.61 2.25
N ASN A 162 19.09 17.66 3.58
CA ASN A 162 20.13 17.02 4.38
C ASN A 162 19.47 16.21 5.49
N PRO A 163 18.88 15.05 5.16
CA PRO A 163 18.08 14.31 6.12
C PRO A 163 18.99 13.68 7.18
N ASP A 164 18.65 13.93 8.45
CA ASP A 164 19.18 13.24 9.63
C ASP A 164 18.43 11.91 9.91
N TRP A 165 17.65 11.47 8.93
CA TRP A 165 16.82 10.27 8.94
C TRP A 165 17.02 9.44 7.68
N ILE A 166 16.63 8.17 7.75
CA ILE A 166 16.56 7.25 6.62
C ILE A 166 15.12 6.78 6.51
N ILE A 167 14.58 6.75 5.29
CA ILE A 167 13.38 5.96 5.01
C ILE A 167 13.91 4.59 4.58
N PRO A 168 13.61 3.47 5.26
CA PRO A 168 13.99 2.14 4.79
C PRO A 168 13.29 1.77 3.48
N TYR A 169 13.93 1.01 2.57
CA TYR A 169 13.32 0.65 1.25
C TYR A 169 12.07 -0.23 1.40
N ILE A 170 11.88 -0.76 2.59
CA ILE A 170 10.94 -1.82 2.95
C ILE A 170 9.55 -1.26 3.23
N TYR A 171 9.44 0.04 3.49
CA TYR A 171 8.19 0.71 3.83
C TYR A 171 7.68 1.51 2.64
N PRO A 172 6.58 1.07 1.98
CA PRO A 172 5.96 1.86 0.93
C PRO A 172 5.37 3.14 1.50
N GLY A 173 5.32 4.18 0.67
CA GLY A 173 4.65 5.43 1.02
C GLY A 173 3.15 5.31 0.88
N LEU A 174 2.41 5.90 1.81
CA LEU A 174 0.97 6.06 1.69
C LEU A 174 0.62 7.52 1.44
N SER A 175 -0.08 7.80 0.35
CA SER A 175 -0.58 9.13 0.07
C SER A 175 -1.96 9.34 0.68
N LEU A 176 -2.10 10.45 1.40
CA LEU A 176 -3.31 10.83 2.12
C LEU A 176 -3.45 12.35 2.11
N LYS A 177 -4.61 12.85 1.65
CA LYS A 177 -4.91 14.29 1.57
C LYS A 177 -3.81 15.11 0.89
N GLY A 178 -3.27 14.57 -0.21
CA GLY A 178 -2.27 15.20 -1.08
C GLY A 178 -0.83 15.09 -0.64
N ASN A 179 -0.58 14.58 0.56
CA ASN A 179 0.77 14.37 1.09
C ASN A 179 1.08 12.88 1.21
N THR A 180 2.36 12.52 1.25
CA THR A 180 2.76 11.11 1.42
C THR A 180 3.45 10.91 2.76
N TYR A 181 3.11 9.80 3.41
CA TYR A 181 3.58 9.42 4.73
C TYR A 181 4.38 8.11 4.65
N TRP A 182 5.45 8.00 5.44
CA TRP A 182 6.29 6.80 5.56
C TRP A 182 6.68 6.55 7.01
N PHE A 183 7.01 5.30 7.31
CA PHE A 183 7.90 5.01 8.42
C PHE A 183 9.33 5.40 8.07
N ALA A 184 9.99 6.09 8.98
CA ALA A 184 11.38 6.52 8.88
C ALA A 184 12.11 6.26 10.20
N GLU A 185 13.43 6.21 10.13
CA GLU A 185 14.32 5.95 11.26
C GLU A 185 15.37 7.06 11.37
N ASN A 186 15.85 7.32 12.58
CA ASN A 186 16.98 8.24 12.76
C ASN A 186 18.26 7.64 12.14
N LYS A 187 19.07 8.49 11.50
CA LYS A 187 20.44 8.12 11.15
C LYS A 187 21.23 7.92 12.44
N VAL A 188 21.67 6.69 12.66
CA VAL A 188 22.47 6.30 13.82
C VAL A 188 23.78 5.66 13.34
N ALA A 189 24.79 5.64 14.22
CA ALA A 189 26.05 4.98 13.94
C ALA A 189 25.84 3.49 13.61
N PRO A 190 26.73 2.87 12.80
CA PRO A 190 26.66 1.45 12.49
C PRO A 190 26.50 0.59 13.76
N GLY A 191 25.60 -0.39 13.73
CA GLY A 191 25.32 -1.29 14.86
C GLY A 191 24.28 -0.75 15.87
N LYS A 192 23.80 0.49 15.71
CA LYS A 192 22.66 1.00 16.48
C LYS A 192 21.36 0.89 15.68
N ILE A 193 20.24 0.71 16.38
CA ILE A 193 18.90 0.67 15.79
C ILE A 193 18.26 2.05 16.00
N GLY A 194 17.82 2.67 14.91
CA GLY A 194 17.11 3.94 14.96
C GLY A 194 15.73 3.79 15.58
N ARG A 195 15.24 4.84 16.25
CA ARG A 195 13.81 4.88 16.62
C ARG A 195 12.98 5.13 15.38
N VAL A 196 11.93 4.32 15.19
CA VAL A 196 10.97 4.50 14.11
C VAL A 196 10.01 5.65 14.46
N PHE A 197 9.70 6.48 13.47
CA PHE A 197 8.69 7.53 13.54
C PHE A 197 7.98 7.63 12.19
N LEU A 198 6.91 8.44 12.14
CA LEU A 198 6.21 8.72 10.90
C LEU A 198 6.75 10.03 10.31
N LEU A 199 7.04 10.04 9.01
CA LEU A 199 7.52 11.20 8.28
C LEU A 199 6.54 11.55 7.17
N CYS A 200 6.30 12.84 6.95
CA CYS A 200 5.43 13.35 5.90
C CYS A 200 6.24 14.17 4.89
N PHE A 201 6.01 13.95 3.61
CA PHE A 201 6.41 14.90 2.57
C PHE A 201 5.20 15.74 2.16
N ASN A 202 5.33 17.06 2.30
CA ASN A 202 4.29 18.02 1.95
C ASN A 202 4.50 18.52 0.52
N PHE A 203 3.62 18.14 -0.40
CA PHE A 203 3.74 18.52 -1.81
C PHE A 203 3.42 19.99 -2.11
N THR A 204 2.70 20.66 -1.20
CA THR A 204 2.43 22.09 -1.30
C THR A 204 3.67 22.91 -0.97
N THR A 205 4.43 22.53 0.07
CA THR A 205 5.66 23.22 0.48
C THR A 205 6.92 22.60 -0.12
N GLU A 206 6.79 21.48 -0.82
CA GLU A 206 7.89 20.69 -1.40
C GLU A 206 8.97 20.34 -0.37
N SER A 207 8.55 20.00 0.85
CA SER A 207 9.46 19.78 1.98
C SER A 207 9.00 18.64 2.89
N PHE A 208 9.97 18.03 3.58
CA PHE A 208 9.68 17.08 4.65
C PHE A 208 9.24 17.81 5.93
N GLY A 209 8.17 17.31 6.55
CA GLY A 209 7.66 17.80 7.82
C GLY A 209 8.48 17.32 9.03
N PRO A 210 8.08 17.72 10.25
CA PRO A 210 8.69 17.23 11.48
C PRO A 210 8.43 15.73 11.67
N ARG A 211 9.16 15.13 12.62
CA ARG A 211 8.94 13.74 13.04
C ARG A 211 7.58 13.60 13.74
N LEU A 212 6.70 12.81 13.16
CA LEU A 212 5.37 12.56 13.69
C LEU A 212 5.40 11.37 14.65
N ARG A 213 4.77 11.54 15.82
CA ARG A 213 4.78 10.52 16.89
C ARG A 213 3.86 9.36 16.53
N LEU A 214 4.40 8.15 16.63
CA LEU A 214 3.62 6.90 16.55
C LEU A 214 2.95 6.58 17.90
N PRO A 215 1.84 5.83 17.91
CA PRO A 215 1.15 5.45 19.14
C PRO A 215 1.84 4.28 19.88
N PHE A 216 2.97 3.80 19.35
CA PHE A 216 3.77 2.68 19.86
C PHE A 216 5.26 2.96 19.64
N ARG A 217 6.13 2.12 20.21
CA ARG A 217 7.57 2.13 19.99
C ARG A 217 7.98 0.98 19.06
N GLY A 218 8.11 1.28 17.77
CA GLY A 218 8.60 0.31 16.78
C GLY A 218 10.12 0.13 16.82
N ARG A 219 10.57 -1.07 16.49
CA ARG A 219 11.97 -1.49 16.39
C ARG A 219 12.23 -2.18 15.06
N TYR A 220 13.51 -2.32 14.70
CA TYR A 220 13.92 -3.12 13.56
C TYR A 220 13.43 -4.57 13.71
N GLY A 221 12.83 -5.10 12.64
CA GLY A 221 12.25 -6.45 12.62
C GLY A 221 10.77 -6.51 12.96
N ASP A 222 10.18 -5.47 13.56
CA ASP A 222 8.72 -5.38 13.73
C ASP A 222 8.02 -5.21 12.38
N THR A 223 6.78 -5.68 12.29
CA THR A 223 5.97 -5.50 11.08
C THR A 223 5.20 -4.22 11.18
N LEU A 224 5.52 -3.29 10.28
CA LEU A 224 4.95 -1.96 10.22
C LEU A 224 4.37 -1.73 8.83
N THR A 225 3.11 -1.33 8.76
CA THR A 225 2.48 -0.99 7.48
C THR A 225 1.44 0.11 7.66
N LEU A 226 1.25 0.89 6.59
CA LEU A 226 0.34 2.03 6.54
C LEU A 226 -0.87 1.69 5.67
N SER A 227 -2.03 2.18 6.07
CA SER A 227 -3.23 2.15 5.25
C SER A 227 -4.06 3.41 5.49
N SER A 228 -5.10 3.62 4.70
CA SER A 228 -6.05 4.72 4.88
C SER A 228 -7.44 4.18 5.19
N VAL A 229 -8.17 4.93 6.01
CA VAL A 229 -9.58 4.68 6.32
C VAL A 229 -10.38 5.79 5.68
N ARG A 230 -11.25 5.41 4.73
CA ARG A 230 -12.11 6.31 3.94
C ARG A 230 -11.37 7.48 3.27
N GLU A 231 -10.08 7.32 2.96
CA GLU A 231 -9.19 8.39 2.44
C GLU A 231 -9.04 9.62 3.35
N GLU A 232 -9.51 9.53 4.61
CA GLU A 232 -9.58 10.66 5.52
C GLU A 232 -8.63 10.52 6.71
N GLN A 233 -8.40 9.28 7.15
CA GLN A 233 -7.61 8.95 8.33
C GLN A 233 -6.46 8.00 7.96
N LEU A 234 -5.38 8.11 8.73
CA LEU A 234 -4.25 7.20 8.66
C LEU A 234 -4.49 6.00 9.58
N ALA A 235 -4.30 4.80 9.07
CA ALA A 235 -4.24 3.58 9.88
C ALA A 235 -2.81 3.03 9.89
N VAL A 236 -2.39 2.57 11.06
CA VAL A 236 -1.09 1.91 11.26
C VAL A 236 -1.33 0.52 11.83
N LEU A 237 -0.72 -0.48 11.21
CA LEU A 237 -0.61 -1.81 11.77
C LEU A 237 0.81 -1.96 12.30
N PHE A 238 0.90 -2.38 13.56
CA PHE A 238 2.15 -2.77 14.19
C PHE A 238 1.99 -4.17 14.78
N GLN A 239 2.89 -5.06 14.39
CA GLN A 239 3.03 -6.37 15.01
C GLN A 239 4.43 -6.50 15.57
N GLU A 240 4.51 -6.73 16.88
CA GLU A 240 5.77 -6.93 17.57
C GLU A 240 6.40 -8.26 17.13
N CYS A 241 7.71 -8.25 16.88
CA CYS A 241 8.47 -9.48 16.64
C CYS A 241 8.41 -10.42 17.88
N ALA A 242 8.90 -11.65 17.74
CA ALA A 242 8.90 -12.66 18.80
C ALA A 242 9.38 -12.07 20.16
N PRO A 243 8.77 -12.46 21.30
CA PRO A 243 8.03 -13.71 21.52
C PRO A 243 6.50 -13.58 21.58
N VAL A 244 5.92 -12.39 21.37
CA VAL A 244 4.50 -12.15 21.69
C VAL A 244 3.58 -12.11 20.46
N TYR A 245 4.11 -11.77 19.28
CA TYR A 245 3.38 -11.65 18.01
C TYR A 245 2.05 -10.86 18.08
N ILE A 246 1.89 -9.96 19.05
CA ILE A 246 0.67 -9.16 19.19
C ILE A 246 0.59 -8.20 18.02
N LEU A 247 -0.52 -8.30 17.29
CA LEU A 247 -0.87 -7.37 16.24
C LEU A 247 -1.82 -6.31 16.80
N LYS A 248 -1.50 -5.05 16.55
CA LYS A 248 -2.33 -3.92 16.91
C LYS A 248 -2.53 -3.00 15.71
N VAL A 249 -3.74 -2.49 15.58
CA VAL A 249 -4.11 -1.49 14.59
C VAL A 249 -4.60 -0.24 15.28
N TRP A 250 -4.06 0.92 14.89
CA TRP A 250 -4.53 2.23 15.33
C TRP A 250 -5.02 3.03 14.14
N ILE A 251 -6.03 3.85 14.38
CA ILE A 251 -6.57 4.80 13.42
C ILE A 251 -6.34 6.21 13.97
N SER A 252 -5.88 7.13 13.14
CA SER A 252 -5.66 8.51 13.53
C SER A 252 -6.99 9.24 13.80
N SER A 253 -7.07 10.04 14.86
CA SER A 253 -8.17 11.00 15.05
C SER A 253 -7.99 12.23 14.17
N LYS A 254 -6.75 12.70 14.02
CA LYS A 254 -6.37 13.80 13.13
C LYS A 254 -5.03 13.49 12.50
N VAL A 255 -4.87 13.90 11.25
CA VAL A 255 -3.63 13.73 10.50
C VAL A 255 -3.39 14.97 9.64
N GLY A 256 -2.18 15.49 9.73
CA GLY A 256 -1.69 16.60 8.92
C GLY A 256 -0.17 16.50 8.72
N PRO A 257 0.41 17.39 7.90
CA PRO A 257 1.81 17.30 7.55
C PRO A 257 2.76 17.52 8.74
N SER A 258 2.30 18.23 9.77
CA SER A 258 3.13 18.61 10.92
C SER A 258 2.72 17.95 12.24
N ALA A 259 1.57 17.27 12.28
CA ALA A 259 1.07 16.63 13.48
C ALA A 259 0.13 15.47 13.15
N VAL A 260 0.14 14.44 14.00
CA VAL A 260 -0.80 13.33 13.98
C VAL A 260 -1.25 13.06 15.41
N SER A 261 -2.53 12.76 15.58
CA SER A 261 -3.10 12.27 16.83
C SER A 261 -3.84 10.96 16.58
N TRP A 262 -3.80 10.07 17.54
CA TRP A 262 -4.31 8.70 17.41
C TRP A 262 -5.57 8.52 18.27
N ASN A 263 -6.52 7.75 17.75
CA ASN A 263 -7.63 7.23 18.55
C ASN A 263 -7.14 6.11 19.48
N LYS A 264 -8.06 5.54 20.27
CA LYS A 264 -7.83 4.24 20.92
C LYS A 264 -7.51 3.17 19.88
N VAL A 265 -6.84 2.11 20.33
CA VAL A 265 -6.54 0.92 19.52
C VAL A 265 -7.84 0.43 18.89
N PHE A 266 -7.85 0.28 17.56
CA PHE A 266 -9.01 -0.23 16.83
C PHE A 266 -9.11 -1.75 16.97
N LEU A 267 -7.99 -2.45 16.82
CA LEU A 267 -7.93 -3.90 16.94
C LEU A 267 -6.64 -4.32 17.63
N SER A 268 -6.72 -5.30 18.54
CA SER A 268 -5.57 -5.93 19.20
C SER A 268 -5.78 -7.44 19.25
N VAL A 269 -4.88 -8.21 18.64
CA VAL A 269 -5.02 -9.66 18.49
C VAL A 269 -3.69 -10.35 18.83
N ASP A 270 -3.73 -11.37 19.68
CA ASP A 270 -2.58 -12.27 19.85
C ASP A 270 -2.55 -13.25 18.67
N MET A 271 -1.52 -13.13 17.82
CA MET A 271 -1.40 -13.94 16.61
C MET A 271 -0.80 -15.32 16.88
N ARG A 272 -0.24 -15.57 18.08
CA ARG A 272 0.33 -16.87 18.46
C ARG A 272 -0.65 -18.03 18.32
N PRO A 273 -1.86 -17.99 18.92
CA PRO A 273 -2.82 -19.09 18.78
C PRO A 273 -3.44 -19.19 17.39
N LEU A 274 -3.37 -18.14 16.57
CA LEU A 274 -4.07 -18.08 15.27
C LEU A 274 -3.22 -18.66 14.13
N ILE A 275 -2.01 -18.12 13.97
CA ILE A 275 -1.11 -18.51 12.88
C ILE A 275 0.30 -18.83 13.36
N GLY A 276 0.67 -18.43 14.58
CA GLY A 276 1.97 -18.75 15.17
C GLY A 276 3.17 -18.05 14.50
N PHE A 277 2.94 -17.07 13.62
CA PHE A 277 4.01 -16.32 12.96
C PHE A 277 3.72 -14.82 12.87
N GLN A 278 4.82 -14.07 12.74
CA GLN A 278 4.77 -12.65 12.42
C GLN A 278 4.53 -12.46 10.92
N PHE A 279 3.63 -11.56 10.51
CA PHE A 279 3.55 -11.14 9.12
C PHE A 279 4.90 -10.62 8.65
N HIS A 280 5.21 -10.76 7.38
CA HIS A 280 6.53 -10.40 6.87
C HIS A 280 6.71 -8.87 6.92
N CYS A 281 7.78 -8.42 7.58
CA CYS A 281 8.04 -7.01 7.91
C CYS A 281 8.31 -6.10 6.69
N PHE A 282 8.33 -6.69 5.49
CA PHE A 282 8.55 -6.01 4.20
C PHE A 282 7.31 -6.03 3.27
N ALA A 283 6.17 -6.56 3.72
CA ALA A 283 5.21 -7.16 2.79
C ALA A 283 3.73 -6.99 3.11
N GLY A 284 3.37 -6.98 4.39
CA GLY A 284 1.96 -6.95 4.79
C GLY A 284 1.32 -5.65 4.33
N SER A 285 0.38 -5.71 3.38
CA SER A 285 -0.57 -4.62 3.15
C SER A 285 -1.84 -4.93 3.92
N PHE A 286 -2.61 -3.91 4.28
CA PHE A 286 -3.86 -4.13 5.01
C PHE A 286 -4.88 -3.06 4.68
N PHE A 287 -6.14 -3.37 4.96
CA PHE A 287 -7.21 -2.38 5.03
C PHE A 287 -8.08 -2.63 6.25
N VAL A 288 -8.79 -1.59 6.67
CA VAL A 288 -9.74 -1.64 7.78
C VAL A 288 -11.15 -1.66 7.21
N ASP A 289 -11.98 -2.51 7.78
CA ASP A 289 -13.42 -2.55 7.60
C ASP A 289 -14.06 -2.11 8.93
N GLU A 290 -14.43 -0.83 8.99
CA GLU A 290 -15.08 -0.27 10.18
C GLU A 290 -16.52 -0.75 10.36
N LYS A 291 -17.17 -1.24 9.30
CA LYS A 291 -18.55 -1.72 9.40
C LYS A 291 -18.58 -3.05 10.16
N ASN A 292 -17.61 -3.91 9.89
CA ASN A 292 -17.52 -5.24 10.48
C ASN A 292 -16.50 -5.33 11.63
N ASN A 293 -15.94 -4.20 12.08
CA ASN A 293 -14.86 -4.14 13.08
C ASN A 293 -13.72 -5.14 12.77
N ALA A 294 -13.33 -5.19 11.48
CA ALA A 294 -12.39 -6.17 10.98
C ALA A 294 -11.19 -5.50 10.29
N VAL A 295 -10.08 -6.21 10.29
CA VAL A 295 -8.85 -5.87 9.57
C VAL A 295 -8.50 -7.01 8.65
N VAL A 296 -8.26 -6.70 7.38
CA VAL A 296 -7.80 -7.69 6.42
C VAL A 296 -6.34 -7.41 6.12
N VAL A 297 -5.48 -8.34 6.51
CA VAL A 297 -4.03 -8.29 6.23
C VAL A 297 -3.76 -9.20 5.04
N ILE A 298 -3.04 -8.69 4.06
CA ILE A 298 -2.66 -9.45 2.87
C ILE A 298 -1.15 -9.63 2.88
N ASP A 299 -0.74 -10.88 2.92
CA ASP A 299 0.65 -11.32 3.01
C ASP A 299 0.81 -12.69 2.34
N LYS A 300 2.02 -13.19 2.22
CA LYS A 300 2.27 -14.51 1.64
C LYS A 300 2.19 -15.62 2.68
N THR A 301 1.96 -16.84 2.22
CA THR A 301 2.14 -18.05 3.04
C THR A 301 3.60 -18.14 3.54
N ARG A 302 3.79 -18.61 4.79
CA ARG A 302 5.11 -18.99 5.32
C ARG A 302 5.27 -20.52 5.32
N GLY A 303 6.34 -21.03 4.71
CA GLY A 303 6.70 -22.46 4.68
C GLY A 303 7.57 -22.87 3.47
N LEU A 304 8.37 -23.93 3.60
CA LEU A 304 9.14 -24.59 2.52
C LEU A 304 8.46 -25.91 2.10
N PRO A 305 8.66 -26.39 0.86
CA PRO A 305 8.68 -25.70 -0.43
C PRO A 305 7.40 -26.13 -1.19
N PHE A 306 6.69 -25.31 -1.95
CA PHE A 306 6.82 -25.24 -3.41
C PHE A 306 5.81 -24.23 -4.00
N THR A 307 4.96 -23.60 -3.17
CA THR A 307 4.01 -22.57 -3.65
C THR A 307 3.85 -21.47 -2.62
N ILE A 308 4.57 -20.37 -2.82
CA ILE A 308 4.30 -19.12 -2.09
C ILE A 308 3.03 -18.52 -2.69
N ARG A 309 1.96 -18.48 -1.90
CA ARG A 309 0.66 -17.94 -2.33
C ARG A 309 0.35 -16.65 -1.59
N ASN A 310 -0.35 -15.75 -2.27
CA ASN A 310 -0.94 -14.58 -1.63
C ASN A 310 -2.15 -15.02 -0.79
N MET A 311 -2.18 -14.61 0.47
CA MET A 311 -3.25 -14.92 1.42
C MET A 311 -3.85 -13.62 1.94
N ALA A 312 -5.16 -13.62 2.17
CA ALA A 312 -5.85 -12.61 2.96
C ALA A 312 -6.21 -13.20 4.32
N TYR A 313 -5.80 -12.53 5.40
CA TYR A 313 -6.09 -12.88 6.78
C TYR A 313 -7.08 -11.85 7.34
N VAL A 314 -8.32 -12.28 7.55
CA VAL A 314 -9.37 -11.48 8.18
C VAL A 314 -9.27 -11.66 9.69
N LEU A 315 -9.05 -10.54 10.38
CA LEU A 315 -8.90 -10.44 11.82
C LEU A 315 -10.05 -9.59 12.36
N GLY A 316 -10.74 -10.04 13.40
CA GLY A 316 -11.79 -9.29 14.06
C GLY A 316 -11.64 -9.30 15.58
N GLU A 317 -12.57 -8.63 16.25
CA GLU A 317 -12.63 -8.64 17.72
C GLU A 317 -12.82 -10.06 18.29
N ASN A 318 -12.49 -10.22 19.57
CA ASN A 318 -12.62 -11.49 20.30
C ASN A 318 -11.84 -12.66 19.66
N GLY A 319 -10.78 -12.36 18.91
CA GLY A 319 -9.94 -13.38 18.26
C GLY A 319 -10.56 -13.99 17.01
N TYR A 320 -11.59 -13.36 16.41
CA TYR A 320 -12.10 -13.80 15.11
C TYR A 320 -10.98 -13.83 14.09
N PHE A 321 -10.83 -14.97 13.42
CA PHE A 321 -9.76 -15.21 12.47
C PHE A 321 -10.27 -16.06 11.31
N LYS A 322 -9.95 -15.63 10.08
CA LYS A 322 -10.09 -16.47 8.91
C LYS A 322 -9.03 -16.15 7.87
N SER A 323 -8.52 -17.17 7.19
CA SER A 323 -7.63 -16.99 6.04
C SER A 323 -8.28 -17.39 4.72
N VAL A 324 -7.94 -16.68 3.66
CA VAL A 324 -8.37 -16.90 2.28
C VAL A 324 -7.15 -17.01 1.38
N ASP A 325 -7.10 -18.03 0.53
CA ASP A 325 -6.11 -18.14 -0.55
C ASP A 325 -6.55 -17.31 -1.77
N LEU A 326 -5.70 -16.38 -2.20
CA LEU A 326 -5.96 -15.48 -3.33
C LEU A 326 -5.50 -16.07 -4.68
N GLY A 327 -4.84 -17.22 -4.68
CA GLY A 327 -4.65 -18.04 -5.89
C GLY A 327 -3.60 -17.55 -6.88
N ASP A 328 -2.63 -16.74 -6.44
CA ASP A 328 -1.48 -16.31 -7.26
C ASP A 328 -0.18 -16.93 -6.76
N PHE A 329 0.58 -17.56 -7.66
CA PHE A 329 1.99 -17.86 -7.42
C PHE A 329 2.72 -16.53 -7.37
N ALA A 330 3.14 -16.11 -6.18
CA ALA A 330 3.77 -14.82 -6.00
C ALA A 330 5.28 -14.97 -6.26
N PRO A 331 5.86 -14.29 -7.27
CA PRO A 331 7.31 -14.20 -7.40
C PRO A 331 7.91 -13.77 -6.06
N MET A 332 9.03 -14.37 -5.64
CA MET A 332 9.63 -14.11 -4.31
C MET A 332 9.75 -12.62 -3.98
N LYS A 333 10.00 -11.76 -4.99
CA LYS A 333 10.29 -10.34 -4.84
C LYS A 333 9.09 -9.39 -4.99
N CYS A 334 7.88 -9.87 -5.32
CA CYS A 334 6.69 -9.03 -5.45
C CYS A 334 5.72 -9.31 -4.31
N TRP A 335 5.41 -8.33 -3.46
CA TRP A 335 4.46 -8.49 -2.37
C TRP A 335 3.06 -8.03 -2.78
N PRO A 336 2.00 -8.70 -2.32
CA PRO A 336 0.64 -8.31 -2.64
C PRO A 336 0.33 -6.96 -2.00
N LEU A 337 -0.04 -5.99 -2.83
CA LEU A 337 -0.43 -4.65 -2.41
C LEU A 337 -1.94 -4.52 -2.49
N VAL A 338 -2.54 -4.06 -1.39
CA VAL A 338 -3.92 -3.57 -1.39
C VAL A 338 -3.95 -2.09 -1.13
N CYS A 339 -4.69 -1.40 -1.99
CA CYS A 339 -5.01 0.01 -1.86
C CYS A 339 -6.52 0.18 -1.97
N SER A 340 -7.10 1.01 -1.10
CA SER A 340 -8.45 1.53 -1.27
C SER A 340 -8.46 2.48 -2.47
N TYR A 341 -8.66 1.94 -3.67
CA TYR A 341 -8.74 2.73 -4.90
C TYR A 341 -10.12 3.37 -5.02
N VAL A 342 -10.15 4.70 -5.18
CA VAL A 342 -11.37 5.44 -5.48
C VAL A 342 -11.27 5.98 -6.90
N PRO A 343 -12.18 5.59 -7.82
CA PRO A 343 -12.17 6.09 -9.20
C PRO A 343 -12.21 7.61 -9.29
N SER A 344 -11.50 8.17 -10.28
CA SER A 344 -11.38 9.62 -10.44
C SER A 344 -11.41 10.04 -11.91
N LEU A 345 -12.02 11.19 -12.18
CA LEU A 345 -12.03 11.84 -13.50
C LEU A 345 -10.82 12.76 -13.75
N VAL A 346 -9.84 12.75 -12.85
CA VAL A 346 -8.61 13.53 -13.00
C VAL A 346 -7.91 13.20 -14.32
N LYS A 347 -7.55 14.25 -15.05
CA LYS A 347 -6.78 14.21 -16.31
C LYS A 347 -5.37 14.76 -16.04
N PHE A 348 -4.36 14.20 -16.71
CA PHE A 348 -2.94 14.54 -16.52
C PHE A 348 -2.10 14.35 -17.79
#